data_AF-A0A6A8LR05-F1
#
_entry.id   AF-A0A6A8LR05-F1
#
_cell.length_a   1.000
_cell.length_b   1.000
_cell.length_c   1.000
_cell.angle_alpha   90.00
_cell.angle_beta   90.00
_cell.angle_gamma   90.00
#
_symmetry.space_group_name_H-M   'P 1'
#
loop_
_entity.id
_entity.type
_entity.pdbx_description
1 polymer ?
#
loop_
_entity_poly.entity_id
_entity_poly.type
_entity_poly.pdbx_seq_one_letter_code
_entity_poly.pdbx_strand_id
1 'polypeptide(L)'
;MLNLDLDSLWQYIIESFSKSLNPASYKAWFGPAEPVQYIDQTLIVNVPTPLHRDYWTQKLNGQISDLIQEVSGEKITVLLTTG
;
A
#
# COMPACT_ATOMS: atom_id res chain seq x y z
N MET A 1 -17.10 6.00 10.63
CA MET A 1 -16.46 6.16 9.31
C MET A 1 -14.96 6.27 9.57
N LEU A 2 -14.15 5.44 8.92
CA LEU A 2 -12.69 5.61 8.96
C LEU A 2 -12.38 6.97 8.34
N ASN A 3 -11.77 7.87 9.10
CA ASN A 3 -11.20 9.08 8.52
C ASN A 3 -9.87 8.62 7.90
N LEU A 4 -9.86 8.38 6.60
CA LEU A 4 -8.69 7.86 5.89
C LEU A 4 -7.76 9.03 5.55
N ASP A 5 -7.09 9.59 6.57
CA ASP A 5 -5.86 10.34 6.33
C ASP A 5 -4.71 9.37 5.93
N LEU A 6 -3.63 9.92 5.39
CA LEU A 6 -2.49 9.12 4.88
C LEU A 6 -1.94 8.15 5.92
N ASP A 7 -1.76 8.62 7.17
CA ASP A 7 -1.14 7.82 8.22
C ASP A 7 -2.07 6.69 8.64
N SER A 8 -3.34 7.00 8.87
CA SER A 8 -4.37 6.00 9.23
C SER A 8 -4.52 4.92 8.15
N LEU A 9 -4.58 5.34 6.87
CA LEU A 9 -4.67 4.42 5.73
C LEU A 9 -3.41 3.53 5.63
N TRP A 10 -2.24 4.13 5.72
CA TRP A 10 -0.99 3.41 5.61
C TRP A 10 -0.80 2.41 6.75
N GLN A 11 -1.06 2.83 8.00
CA GLN A 11 -1.01 1.93 9.17
C GLN A 11 -1.93 0.72 8.99
N TYR A 12 -3.16 0.95 8.52
CA TYR A 12 -4.09 -0.14 8.27
C TYR A 12 -3.58 -1.13 7.20
N ILE A 13 -2.99 -0.64 6.11
CA ILE A 13 -2.41 -1.47 5.06
C ILE A 13 -1.26 -2.31 5.63
N ILE A 14 -0.28 -1.68 6.28
CA ILE A 14 0.91 -2.40 6.76
C ILE A 14 0.57 -3.41 7.86
N GLU A 15 -0.39 -3.10 8.75
CA GLU A 15 -0.87 -4.05 9.75
C GLU A 15 -1.55 -5.26 9.10
N SER A 16 -2.38 -5.03 8.08
CA SER A 16 -3.10 -6.10 7.37
C SER A 16 -2.13 -7.05 6.65
N PHE A 17 -1.13 -6.50 5.94
CA PHE A 17 -0.14 -7.31 5.23
C PHE A 17 0.90 -7.95 6.16
N SER A 18 1.19 -7.35 7.33
CA SER A 18 2.06 -7.98 8.34
C SER A 18 1.48 -9.28 8.90
N LYS A 19 0.14 -9.42 8.89
CA LYS A 19 -0.58 -10.61 9.35
C LYS A 19 -0.74 -11.66 8.26
N SER A 20 -0.82 -11.26 6.99
CA SER A 20 -1.08 -12.16 5.86
C SER A 20 0.19 -12.67 5.16
N LEU A 21 1.27 -11.89 5.16
CA LEU A 21 2.55 -12.28 4.57
C LEU A 21 3.48 -12.91 5.61
N ASN A 22 4.37 -13.80 5.16
CA ASN A 22 5.47 -14.24 6.01
C ASN A 22 6.44 -13.08 6.30
N PRO A 23 7.21 -13.13 7.41
CA PRO A 23 8.07 -12.02 7.83
C PRO A 23 9.11 -11.59 6.80
N ALA A 24 9.67 -12.51 6.03
CA ALA A 24 10.68 -12.20 5.02
C ALA A 24 10.08 -11.44 3.83
N SER A 25 8.92 -11.90 3.32
CA SER A 25 8.19 -11.22 2.26
C SER A 25 7.73 -9.83 2.69
N TYR A 26 7.15 -9.71 3.89
CA TYR A 26 6.73 -8.41 4.41
C TYR A 26 7.91 -7.44 4.51
N LYS A 27 9.01 -7.87 5.12
CA LYS A 27 10.22 -7.05 5.26
C LYS A 27 10.80 -6.64 3.91
N ALA A 28 10.80 -7.53 2.92
CA ALA A 28 11.33 -7.23 1.59
C ALA A 28 10.50 -6.18 0.85
N TRP A 29 9.17 -6.25 0.93
CA TRP A 29 8.30 -5.44 0.07
C TRP A 29 7.71 -4.21 0.75
N PHE A 30 7.38 -4.29 2.03
CA PHE A 30 6.81 -3.17 2.81
C PHE A 30 7.85 -2.47 3.67
N GLY A 31 8.93 -3.16 4.07
CA GLY A 31 10.01 -2.56 4.87
C GLY A 31 10.63 -1.29 4.27
N PRO A 32 10.93 -1.23 2.97
CA PRO A 32 11.52 -0.04 2.35
C PRO A 32 10.48 0.86 1.65
N ALA A 33 9.18 0.59 1.78
CA ALA A 33 8.12 1.36 1.16
C ALA A 33 7.65 2.47 2.10
N GLU A 34 7.44 3.68 1.57
CA GLU A 34 7.06 4.85 2.37
C GLU A 34 5.83 5.53 1.77
N PRO A 35 4.81 5.88 2.58
CA PRO A 35 3.65 6.61 2.09
C PRO A 35 4.05 8.06 1.80
N VAL A 36 3.63 8.59 0.65
CA VAL A 36 3.95 9.96 0.23
C VAL A 36 2.73 10.87 0.35
N GLN A 37 1.60 10.44 -0.21
CA GLN A 37 0.34 11.19 -0.12
C GLN A 37 -0.87 10.28 -0.34
N TYR A 38 -2.01 10.71 0.20
CA TYR A 38 -3.32 10.15 -0.12
C TYR A 38 -4.29 11.29 -0.39
N ILE A 39 -4.71 11.42 -1.64
CA ILE A 39 -5.64 12.46 -2.10
C ILE A 39 -6.45 11.91 -3.27
N ASP A 40 -7.72 12.29 -3.38
CA ASP A 40 -8.60 11.87 -4.48
C ASP A 40 -8.58 10.35 -4.71
N GLN A 41 -8.69 9.57 -3.63
CA GLN A 41 -8.63 8.10 -3.63
C GLN A 41 -7.35 7.52 -4.25
N THR A 42 -6.28 8.30 -4.33
CA THR A 42 -4.99 7.88 -4.88
C THR A 42 -3.93 7.89 -3.78
N LEU A 43 -3.43 6.70 -3.45
CA LEU A 43 -2.30 6.50 -2.57
C LEU A 43 -1.01 6.51 -3.39
N ILE A 44 -0.10 7.42 -3.08
CA ILE A 44 1.27 7.42 -3.63
C ILE A 44 2.22 6.81 -2.61
N VAL A 45 3.00 5.82 -3.06
CA VAL A 45 4.01 5.14 -2.25
C VAL A 45 5.36 5.25 -2.94
N ASN A 46 6.38 5.68 -2.20
CA ASN A 46 7.75 5.66 -2.64
C ASN A 46 8.37 4.28 -2.38
N VAL A 47 9.07 3.75 -3.38
CA VAL A 47 9.81 2.49 -3.28
C VAL A 47 11.23 2.66 -3.82
N PRO A 48 12.24 1.94 -3.28
CA PRO A 48 13.64 2.29 -3.50
C PRO A 48 14.18 1.89 -4.88
N THR A 49 13.50 1.00 -5.60
CA THR A 49 14.02 0.45 -6.86
C THR A 49 12.89 0.11 -7.85
N PRO A 50 13.20 0.04 -9.16
CA PRO A 50 12.29 -0.49 -10.16
C PRO A 50 11.76 -1.90 -9.84
N LEU A 51 12.58 -2.77 -9.23
CA LEU A 51 12.14 -4.12 -8.86
C LEU A 51 10.99 -4.09 -7.85
N HIS A 52 11.06 -3.22 -6.85
CA HIS A 52 9.97 -3.05 -5.88
C HIS A 52 8.73 -2.49 -6.57
N ARG A 53 8.89 -1.48 -7.42
CA ARG A 53 7.80 -0.89 -8.20
C ARG A 53 7.06 -1.95 -9.04
N ASP A 54 7.81 -2.73 -9.78
CA ASP A 54 7.25 -3.73 -10.69
C ASP A 54 6.56 -4.85 -9.91
N TYR A 55 7.15 -5.29 -8.79
CA TYR A 55 6.52 -6.30 -7.92
C TYR A 55 5.20 -5.79 -7.32
N TRP A 56 5.19 -4.59 -6.75
CA TRP A 56 3.99 -3.98 -6.18
C TRP A 56 2.90 -3.81 -7.24
N THR A 57 3.25 -3.28 -8.42
CA THR A 57 2.30 -3.10 -9.53
C THR A 57 1.66 -4.42 -9.95
N GLN A 58 2.45 -5.50 -10.02
CA GLN A 58 1.97 -6.81 -10.48
C GLN A 58 1.24 -7.61 -9.41
N LYS A 59 1.56 -7.40 -8.12
CA LYS A 59 1.12 -8.29 -7.04
C LYS A 59 0.36 -7.59 -5.92
N LEU A 60 0.76 -6.38 -5.52
CA LEU A 60 0.26 -5.75 -4.28
C LEU A 60 -0.80 -4.68 -4.53
N ASN A 61 -0.69 -3.87 -5.59
CA ASN A 61 -1.61 -2.75 -5.83
C ASN A 61 -3.08 -3.19 -5.89
N GLY A 62 -3.36 -4.31 -6.57
CA GLY A 62 -4.70 -4.89 -6.61
C GLY A 62 -5.17 -5.35 -5.23
N GLN A 63 -4.34 -6.11 -4.51
CA GLN A 63 -4.68 -6.59 -3.17
C GLN A 63 -4.93 -5.45 -2.18
N ILE A 64 -4.15 -4.36 -2.26
CA ILE A 64 -4.35 -3.16 -1.44
C ILE A 64 -5.68 -2.49 -1.82
N SER A 65 -5.93 -2.30 -3.12
CA SER A 65 -7.20 -1.71 -3.59
C SER A 65 -8.41 -2.52 -3.12
N ASP A 66 -8.34 -3.85 -3.20
CA ASP A 66 -9.43 -4.74 -2.81
C ASP A 66 -9.64 -4.72 -1.28
N LEU A 67 -8.54 -4.76 -0.51
CA LEU A 67 -8.57 -4.65 0.96
C LEU A 67 -9.28 -3.36 1.41
N ILE A 68 -8.95 -2.22 0.80
CA ILE A 68 -9.55 -0.94 1.16
C ILE A 68 -11.02 -0.87 0.72
N GLN A 69 -11.34 -1.42 -0.46
CA GLN A 69 -12.73 -1.48 -0.92
C GLN A 69 -13.61 -2.32 0.00
N GLU A 70 -13.11 -3.42 0.55
CA GLU A 70 -13.86 -4.27 1.46
C GLU A 70 -14.26 -3.53 2.75
N VAL A 71 -13.38 -2.69 3.30
CA VAL A 71 -13.63 -2.02 4.59
C VAL A 71 -14.27 -0.64 4.49
N SER A 72 -14.00 0.08 3.40
CA SER A 72 -14.50 1.45 3.20
C SER A 72 -15.66 1.54 2.24
N GLY A 73 -15.84 0.55 1.36
CA GLY A 73 -16.74 0.61 0.19
C GLY A 73 -16.16 1.41 -0.98
N GLU A 74 -15.03 2.10 -0.79
CA GLU A 74 -14.38 2.92 -1.81
C GLU A 74 -13.16 2.20 -2.41
N LYS A 75 -13.01 2.32 -3.72
CA LYS A 75 -11.85 1.78 -4.42
C LYS A 75 -10.76 2.84 -4.53
N ILE A 76 -9.54 2.49 -4.14
CA ILE A 76 -8.38 3.38 -4.27
C ILE A 76 -7.47 2.97 -5.42
N THR A 77 -6.72 3.93 -5.96
CA THR A 77 -5.60 3.69 -6.87
C THR A 77 -4.29 3.76 -6.11
N VAL A 78 -3.38 2.82 -6.36
CA VAL A 78 -2.03 2.85 -5.81
C VAL A 78 -1.05 3.19 -6.92
N LEU A 79 -0.33 4.31 -6.77
CA LEU A 79 0.74 4.74 -7.66
C LEU A 79 2.08 4.67 -6.95
N LEU A 80 3.11 4.29 -7.70
CA LEU A 80 4.43 4.05 -7.16
C LEU A 80 5.42 5.04 -7.76
N THR A 81 6.20 5.69 -6.90
CA THR A 81 7.33 6.51 -7.29
C THR A 81 8.63 5.79 -6.94
N THR A 82 9.65 6.00 -7.76
CA THR A 82 11.02 5.57 -7.47
C THR A 82 11.87 6.83 -7.34
N GLY A 83 12.48 7.02 -6.17
CA GLY A 83 13.45 8.09 -5.91
C GLY A 83 14.81 7.83 -6.54
#